data_AF-A0A418ML99-F1
#
_entry.id   AF-A0A418ML99-F1
#
_cell.length_a   1.000
_cell.length_b   1.000
_cell.length_c   1.000
_cell.angle_alpha   90.00
_cell.angle_beta   90.00
_cell.angle_gamma   90.00
#
_symmetry.space_group_name_H-M   'P 1'
#
loop_
_entity.id
_entity.type
_entity.pdbx_description
1 polymer ?
#
loop_
_entity_poly.entity_id
_entity_poly.type
_entity_poly.pdbx_seq_one_letter_code
_entity_poly.pdbx_strand_id
1 'polypeptide(L)'
;MTMESPHIKELHDPLQTLTQLFTVKPDAVLLNPGLNRISGDLFFWRCAPARILNMNTFVTDSILLPHELIQRCEDAVRDGFDAIKVLLPWDTSPAERMHSIQLAAQLVRECENWEMPLII
;
A
#
# COMPACT_ATOMS: atom_id res chain seq x y z
N MET A 1 7.56 -24.19 15.60
CA MET A 1 8.23 -22.95 16.03
C MET A 1 7.27 -21.82 15.73
N THR A 2 6.50 -21.39 16.74
CA THR A 2 5.56 -20.27 16.60
C THR A 2 6.38 -19.03 16.31
N MET A 3 6.27 -18.46 15.11
CA MET A 3 6.77 -17.12 14.86
C MET A 3 5.95 -16.18 15.73
N GLU A 4 6.52 -15.74 16.85
CA GLU A 4 5.99 -14.60 17.56
C GLU A 4 5.99 -13.43 16.58
N SER A 5 4.79 -12.95 16.24
CA SER A 5 4.66 -11.74 15.43
C SER A 5 5.41 -10.63 16.15
N PRO A 6 6.32 -9.89 15.49
CA PRO A 6 7.07 -8.83 16.16
C PRO A 6 6.06 -7.83 16.74
N HIS A 7 6.01 -7.74 18.07
CA HIS A 7 5.19 -6.79 18.80
C HIS A 7 5.78 -5.38 18.64
N ILE A 8 5.49 -4.73 17.51
CA ILE A 8 5.87 -3.35 17.25
C ILE A 8 4.84 -2.46 17.92
N LYS A 9 5.22 -1.80 19.02
CA LYS A 9 4.31 -1.05 19.89
C LYS A 9 3.58 0.07 19.13
N GLU A 10 4.27 0.68 18.19
CA GLU A 10 3.85 1.79 17.34
C GLU A 10 2.74 1.40 16.36
N LEU A 11 2.55 0.10 16.11
CA LEU A 11 1.43 -0.41 15.30
C LEU A 11 0.12 -0.55 16.10
N HIS A 12 0.15 -0.44 17.44
CA HIS A 12 -1.07 -0.48 18.27
C HIS A 12 -1.87 0.82 18.24
N ASP A 13 -1.20 1.97 18.02
CA ASP A 13 -1.84 3.26 17.81
C ASP A 13 -1.32 3.92 16.52
N PRO A 14 -1.84 3.48 15.35
CA PRO A 14 -1.38 3.98 14.07
C PRO A 14 -1.72 5.45 13.84
N LEU A 15 -2.74 6.01 14.53
CA LEU A 15 -3.09 7.43 14.42
C LEU A 15 -2.07 8.31 15.13
N GLN A 16 -1.62 7.91 16.33
CA GLN A 16 -0.55 8.60 17.03
C GLN A 16 0.75 8.56 16.21
N THR A 17 1.10 7.40 15.67
CA THR A 17 2.29 7.24 14.81
C THR A 17 2.22 8.15 13.58
N LEU A 18 1.06 8.22 12.91
CA LEU A 18 0.88 9.11 11.76
C LEU A 18 0.97 10.60 12.14
N THR A 19 0.40 10.98 13.28
CA THR A 19 0.50 12.35 13.80
C THR A 19 1.95 12.74 14.08
N GLN A 20 2.74 11.82 14.66
CA GLN A 20 4.17 12.03 14.88
C GLN A 20 4.93 12.14 13.56
N LEU A 21 4.62 11.29 12.59
CA LEU A 21 5.24 11.34 11.26
C LEU A 21 5.03 12.70 10.58
N PHE A 22 3.89 13.36 10.77
CA PHE A 22 3.63 14.66 10.13
C PHE A 22 4.53 15.77 10.67
N THR A 23 5.11 15.61 11.86
CA THR A 23 6.04 16.60 12.43
C THR A 23 7.33 16.73 11.61
N VAL A 24 7.73 15.67 10.90
CA VAL A 24 8.90 15.70 10.00
C VAL A 24 8.54 16.10 8.57
N LYS A 25 7.27 16.47 8.31
CA LYS A 25 6.77 16.99 7.02
C LYS A 25 7.16 16.10 5.82
N PRO A 26 6.73 14.82 5.81
CA PRO A 26 6.95 13.98 4.64
C PRO A 26 6.21 14.56 3.42
N ASP A 27 6.71 14.28 2.22
CA ASP A 27 6.00 14.63 0.98
C ASP A 27 4.81 13.70 0.73
N ALA A 28 4.93 12.43 1.14
CA ALA A 28 3.91 11.41 0.94
C ALA A 28 3.93 10.33 2.03
N VAL A 29 2.81 9.63 2.18
CA VAL A 29 2.64 8.51 3.11
C VAL A 29 2.00 7.33 2.41
N LEU A 30 2.58 6.14 2.59
CA LEU A 30 1.99 4.88 2.13
C LEU A 30 1.03 4.33 3.19
N LEU A 31 -0.22 4.10 2.78
CA LEU A 31 -1.31 3.67 3.65
C LEU A 31 -1.99 2.43 3.08
N ASN A 32 -2.63 1.67 3.96
CA ASN A 32 -3.65 0.70 3.57
C ASN A 32 -5.04 1.35 3.64
N PRO A 33 -6.09 0.72 3.07
CA PRO A 33 -7.45 1.28 3.10
C PRO A 33 -8.01 1.50 4.51
N GLY A 34 -7.63 0.62 5.46
CA GLY A 34 -8.05 0.71 6.86
C GLY A 34 -7.57 2.00 7.51
N LEU A 35 -6.28 2.31 7.38
CA LEU A 35 -5.67 3.50 7.98
C LEU A 35 -6.22 4.77 7.34
N ASN A 36 -6.33 4.82 6.00
CA ASN A 36 -6.90 5.98 5.29
C ASN A 36 -8.29 6.37 5.82
N ARG A 37 -9.16 5.38 6.09
CA ARG A 37 -10.51 5.63 6.61
C ARG A 37 -10.54 6.24 8.01
N ILE A 38 -9.63 5.82 8.89
CA ILE A 38 -9.59 6.33 10.26
C ILE A 38 -8.75 7.60 10.42
N SER A 39 -7.88 7.89 9.45
CA SER A 39 -6.96 9.04 9.50
C SER A 39 -7.32 10.17 8.55
N GLY A 40 -8.45 10.10 7.83
CA GLY A 40 -8.79 11.04 6.76
C GLY A 40 -8.69 12.52 7.16
N ASP A 41 -9.14 12.85 8.37
CA ASP A 41 -9.12 14.23 8.90
C ASP A 41 -7.70 14.80 9.01
N LEU A 42 -6.69 13.96 9.23
CA LEU A 42 -5.29 14.40 9.31
C LEU A 42 -4.77 14.94 7.96
N PHE A 43 -5.36 14.51 6.85
CA PHE A 43 -4.97 14.92 5.50
C PHE A 43 -5.77 16.11 4.98
N PHE A 44 -6.72 16.64 5.75
CA PHE A 44 -7.60 17.73 5.31
C PHE A 44 -7.00 19.12 5.55
N TRP A 45 -5.85 19.40 4.93
CA TRP A 45 -5.24 20.74 4.95
C TRP A 45 -4.28 20.96 3.77
N ARG A 46 -3.97 22.24 3.47
CA ARG A 46 -3.33 22.66 2.22
C ARG A 46 -1.96 22.03 1.90
N CYS A 47 -1.19 21.65 2.91
CA CYS A 47 0.13 21.03 2.71
C CYS A 47 0.21 19.64 3.35
N ALA A 48 -0.93 18.97 3.48
CA ALA A 48 -0.95 17.56 3.88
C ALA A 48 -0.07 16.73 2.94
N PRO A 49 0.63 15.71 3.47
CA PRO A 49 1.40 14.80 2.63
C PRO A 49 0.46 14.05 1.67
N ALA A 50 0.96 13.75 0.48
CA ALA A 50 0.25 12.93 -0.48
C ALA A 50 -0.04 11.53 0.07
N ARG A 51 -1.17 10.95 -0.31
CA ARG A 51 -1.62 9.62 0.11
C ARG A 51 -1.33 8.60 -0.98
N ILE A 52 -0.54 7.59 -0.66
CA ILE A 52 -0.23 6.48 -1.56
C ILE A 52 -0.94 5.23 -1.04
N LEU A 53 -1.71 4.55 -1.89
CA LEU A 53 -2.39 3.30 -1.54
C LEU A 53 -1.50 2.08 -1.80
N ASN A 54 -1.32 1.20 -0.83
CA ASN A 54 -0.74 -0.12 -1.06
C ASN A 54 -1.79 -1.10 -1.62
N MET A 55 -1.62 -1.52 -2.87
CA MET A 55 -2.60 -2.29 -3.66
C MET A 55 -2.64 -3.79 -3.37
N ASN A 56 -1.50 -4.38 -3.04
CA ASN A 56 -1.40 -5.82 -2.80
C ASN A 56 -1.07 -6.16 -1.35
N THR A 57 -1.63 -7.27 -0.90
CA THR A 57 -1.20 -7.92 0.34
C THR A 57 -0.39 -9.15 0.00
N PHE A 58 0.50 -9.55 0.88
CA PHE A 58 1.22 -10.81 0.78
C PHE A 58 1.10 -11.56 2.10
N VAL A 59 1.11 -12.88 2.02
CA VAL A 59 1.24 -13.75 3.18
C VAL A 59 2.56 -14.47 3.05
N THR A 60 3.42 -14.35 4.05
CA THR A 60 4.66 -15.12 4.10
C THR A 60 4.34 -16.57 4.45
N ASP A 61 4.58 -17.48 3.51
CA ASP A 61 4.75 -18.90 3.78
C ASP A 61 6.27 -19.21 3.78
N SER A 62 6.65 -20.29 4.45
CA SER A 62 8.01 -20.83 4.50
C SER A 62 8.61 -21.17 3.13
N ILE A 63 7.79 -21.32 2.09
CA ILE A 63 8.20 -21.78 0.75
C ILE A 63 7.74 -20.82 -0.35
N LEU A 64 6.62 -20.12 -0.14
CA LEU A 64 5.96 -19.29 -1.15
C LEU A 64 5.71 -17.89 -0.61
N LEU A 65 5.62 -16.92 -1.51
CA LEU A 65 5.20 -15.54 -1.20
C LEU A 65 3.93 -15.19 -1.99
N PRO A 66 2.79 -15.86 -1.70
CA PRO A 66 1.53 -15.55 -2.34
C PRO A 66 1.15 -14.10 -2.04
N HIS A 67 0.78 -13.39 -3.10
CA HIS A 67 0.29 -12.03 -3.00
C HIS A 67 -0.81 -11.78 -4.04
N GLU A 68 -1.75 -10.94 -3.68
CA GLU A 68 -2.90 -10.61 -4.50
C GLU A 68 -3.25 -9.14 -4.38
N LEU A 69 -3.87 -8.61 -5.43
CA LEU A 69 -4.51 -7.29 -5.37
C LEU A 69 -5.71 -7.37 -4.44
N ILE A 70 -5.78 -6.44 -3.49
CA ILE A 70 -6.89 -6.35 -2.54
C ILE A 70 -7.79 -5.14 -2.80
N GLN A 71 -7.42 -4.30 -3.76
CA GLN A 71 -8.11 -3.06 -4.17
C GLN A 71 -8.03 -2.91 -5.68
N ARG A 72 -8.93 -2.11 -6.25
CA ARG A 72 -8.91 -1.69 -7.67
C ARG A 72 -8.48 -0.23 -7.78
N CYS A 73 -7.99 0.18 -8.95
CA CYS A 73 -7.60 1.57 -9.18
C CYS A 73 -8.76 2.56 -8.92
N GLU A 74 -9.99 2.17 -9.27
CA GLU A 74 -11.21 2.94 -8.98
C GLU A 74 -11.39 3.24 -7.49
N ASP A 75 -11.06 2.27 -6.62
CA ASP A 75 -11.23 2.42 -5.17
C ASP A 75 -10.24 3.47 -4.64
N ALA A 76 -9.01 3.49 -5.18
CA ALA A 76 -8.01 4.50 -4.86
C ALA A 76 -8.47 5.93 -5.21
N VAL A 77 -9.03 6.10 -6.41
CA VAL A 77 -9.56 7.38 -6.89
C VAL A 77 -10.72 7.84 -6.00
N ARG A 78 -11.66 6.94 -5.71
CA ARG A 78 -12.84 7.22 -4.88
C ARG A 78 -12.47 7.67 -3.47
N ASP A 79 -11.43 7.06 -2.89
CA ASP A 79 -10.94 7.36 -1.54
C ASP A 79 -9.95 8.56 -1.51
N GLY A 80 -9.66 9.13 -2.68
CA GLY A 80 -8.85 10.33 -2.86
C GLY A 80 -7.34 10.11 -2.69
N PHE A 81 -6.85 8.90 -2.95
CA PHE A 81 -5.41 8.67 -3.00
C PHE A 81 -4.77 9.40 -4.20
N ASP A 82 -3.55 9.87 -4.00
CA ASP A 82 -2.77 10.61 -5.01
C ASP A 82 -1.91 9.69 -5.89
N ALA A 83 -1.62 8.48 -5.40
CA ALA A 83 -0.91 7.44 -6.14
C ALA A 83 -1.25 6.05 -5.58
N ILE A 84 -0.89 5.02 -6.32
CA ILE A 84 -0.94 3.64 -5.86
C ILE A 84 0.44 2.98 -5.92
N LYS A 85 0.67 1.99 -5.06
CA LYS A 85 1.88 1.20 -4.97
C LYS A 85 1.55 -0.28 -4.99
N VAL A 86 2.30 -1.06 -5.74
CA VAL A 86 2.25 -2.53 -5.71
C VAL A 86 3.63 -3.06 -5.34
N LEU A 87 3.70 -4.17 -4.60
CA LEU A 87 4.95 -4.90 -4.39
C LEU A 87 5.18 -5.89 -5.54
N LEU A 88 6.37 -5.91 -6.12
CA LEU A 88 6.81 -6.92 -7.11
C LEU A 88 7.88 -7.85 -6.50
N PRO A 89 7.50 -9.02 -5.94
CA PRO A 89 8.49 -10.00 -5.51
C PRO A 89 9.30 -10.54 -6.69
N TRP A 90 10.63 -10.47 -6.58
CA TRP A 90 11.55 -10.88 -7.64
C TRP A 90 12.29 -12.19 -7.36
N ASP A 91 12.70 -12.39 -6.10
CA ASP A 91 13.38 -13.62 -5.65
C ASP A 91 12.35 -14.67 -5.22
N THR A 92 11.59 -15.14 -6.20
CA THR A 92 10.53 -16.14 -6.04
C THR A 92 10.64 -17.21 -7.13
N SER A 93 9.83 -18.26 -7.05
CA SER A 93 9.79 -19.26 -8.13
C SER A 93 9.42 -18.62 -9.48
N PRO A 94 9.82 -19.19 -10.63
CA PRO A 94 9.46 -18.64 -11.94
C PRO A 94 7.96 -18.43 -12.13
N ALA A 95 7.13 -19.32 -11.55
CA ALA A 95 5.67 -19.21 -11.61
C ALA A 95 5.16 -18.02 -10.79
N GLU A 96 5.63 -17.84 -9.55
CA GLU A 96 5.26 -16.69 -8.71
C GLU A 96 5.74 -15.37 -9.30
N ARG A 97 6.96 -15.31 -9.83
CA ARG A 97 7.47 -14.10 -10.48
C ARG A 97 6.64 -13.73 -11.71
N MET A 98 6.23 -14.72 -12.51
CA MET A 98 5.33 -14.48 -13.65
C MET A 98 3.97 -13.95 -13.18
N HIS A 99 3.42 -14.49 -12.10
CA HIS A 99 2.20 -13.97 -11.47
C HIS A 99 2.37 -12.50 -11.03
N SER A 100 3.47 -12.15 -10.35
CA SER A 100 3.77 -10.76 -9.95
C SER A 100 3.78 -9.82 -11.16
N ILE A 101 4.43 -10.24 -12.26
CA ILE A 101 4.52 -9.45 -13.50
C ILE A 101 3.13 -9.26 -14.12
N GLN A 102 2.29 -10.31 -14.12
CA GLN A 102 0.93 -10.23 -14.64
C GLN A 102 0.06 -9.25 -13.82
N LEU A 103 0.13 -9.30 -12.49
CA LEU A 103 -0.56 -8.35 -11.62
C LEU A 103 -0.10 -6.91 -11.85
N ALA A 104 1.21 -6.68 -11.94
CA ALA A 104 1.76 -5.36 -12.23
C ALA A 104 1.32 -4.85 -13.61
N ALA A 105 1.37 -5.69 -14.65
CA ALA A 105 0.93 -5.34 -15.99
C ALA A 105 -0.58 -5.04 -16.07
N GLN A 106 -1.40 -5.76 -15.29
CA GLN A 106 -2.82 -5.45 -15.14
C GLN A 106 -3.00 -4.06 -14.51
N LEU A 107 -2.31 -3.77 -13.40
CA LEU A 107 -2.39 -2.49 -12.73
C LEU A 107 -1.95 -1.32 -13.62
N VAL A 108 -0.89 -1.47 -14.41
CA VAL A 108 -0.45 -0.43 -15.36
C VAL A 108 -1.61 -0.01 -16.27
N ARG A 109 -2.30 -0.98 -16.88
CA ARG A 109 -3.45 -0.71 -17.76
C ARG A 109 -4.63 -0.10 -17.02
N GLU A 110 -4.89 -0.53 -15.79
CA GLU A 110 -5.95 0.08 -14.97
C GLU A 110 -5.60 1.54 -14.63
N CYS A 111 -4.36 1.81 -14.25
CA CYS A 111 -3.88 3.15 -13.91
C CYS A 111 -3.96 4.13 -15.07
N GLU A 112 -3.62 3.69 -16.28
CA GLU A 112 -3.73 4.50 -17.50
C GLU A 112 -5.15 5.02 -17.72
N ASN A 113 -6.18 4.21 -17.42
CA ASN A 113 -7.58 4.61 -17.58
C ASN A 113 -8.05 5.65 -16.55
N TRP A 114 -7.38 5.72 -15.40
CA TRP A 114 -7.73 6.61 -14.28
C TRP A 114 -6.74 7.77 -14.12
N GLU A 115 -5.73 7.87 -14.99
CA GLU A 115 -4.60 8.80 -14.86
C GLU A 115 -3.92 8.71 -13.48
N MET A 116 -3.92 7.52 -12.88
CA MET A 116 -3.41 7.27 -11.53
C MET A 116 -1.91 6.96 -11.56
N PRO A 117 -1.05 7.71 -10.82
CA PRO A 117 0.36 7.36 -10.71
C PRO A 117 0.56 6.00 -10.04
N LEU A 118 1.42 5.16 -10.64
CA LEU A 118 1.75 3.82 -10.14
C LEU A 118 3.23 3.73 -9.74
N ILE A 119 3.47 3.18 -8.55
CA ILE A 119 4.77 2.78 -8.01
C ILE A 119 4.84 1.25 -7.96
N ILE A 120 5.92 0.66 -8.45
CA ILE A 120 6.17 -0.80 -8.46
C ILE A 120 7.39 -1.10 -7.59
#